data_AF-A0A2L2Z2M1-F1
#
_entry.id   AF-A0A2L2Z2M1-F1
#
_cell.length_a   1.000
_cell.length_b   1.000
_cell.length_c   1.000
_cell.angle_alpha   90.00
_cell.angle_beta   90.00
_cell.angle_gamma   90.00
#
_symmetry.space_group_name_H-M   'P 1'
#
loop_
_entity.id
_entity.type
_entity.pdbx_description
1 polymer ?
#
loop_
_entity_poly.entity_id
_entity_poly.type
_entity_poly.pdbx_seq_one_letter_code
_entity_poly.pdbx_strand_id
1 'polypeptide(L)'
;VRNLKGTRDSINLHSFKIQWDPPVGQPQLDFEYKPAFREATASDWLNKTWIKDNNYKFEQLKSGTAYVVTVYTRLKSHPEVASPTEFLTITTEWEAPMYPQHVHVNIYHAKHVLVTWMQPSNMNGITGYQIYFSPPYPPHFEKVQE
;
A
#
# COMPACT_ATOMS: atom_id res chain seq x y z
N VAL A 1 2.18 -22.54 4.41
CA VAL A 1 1.66 -21.89 5.65
C VAL A 1 0.14 -21.90 5.66
N ARG A 2 -0.52 -21.52 6.76
CA ARG A 2 -1.99 -21.31 6.83
C ARG A 2 -2.32 -19.92 7.40
N ASN A 3 -3.55 -19.45 7.20
CA ASN A 3 -4.06 -18.19 7.76
C ASN A 3 -3.13 -16.99 7.47
N LEU A 4 -2.59 -16.93 6.25
CA LEU A 4 -1.72 -15.84 5.83
C LEU A 4 -2.52 -14.54 5.85
N LYS A 5 -2.10 -13.59 6.68
CA LYS A 5 -2.82 -12.33 6.90
C LYS A 5 -1.85 -11.16 7.06
N GLY A 6 -2.30 -9.99 6.63
CA GLY A 6 -1.66 -8.71 6.91
C GLY A 6 -2.30 -8.06 8.14
N THR A 7 -1.52 -7.31 8.91
CA THR A 7 -2.07 -6.51 10.01
C THR A 7 -2.40 -5.12 9.48
N ARG A 8 -3.66 -4.67 9.58
CA ARG A 8 -4.08 -3.35 9.07
C ARG A 8 -3.21 -2.21 9.62
N ASP A 9 -2.96 -2.20 10.93
CA ASP A 9 -2.15 -1.18 11.61
C ASP A 9 -0.66 -1.23 11.24
N SER A 10 -0.24 -2.20 10.43
CA SER A 10 1.14 -2.32 9.95
C SER A 10 1.33 -1.88 8.51
N ILE A 11 0.24 -1.59 7.79
CA ILE A 11 0.29 -1.11 6.41
C ILE A 11 0.65 0.36 6.45
N ASN A 12 1.74 0.71 5.78
CA ASN A 12 2.28 2.06 5.67
C ASN A 12 2.51 2.40 4.19
N LEU A 13 2.95 3.63 3.92
CA LEU A 13 3.35 4.11 2.58
C LEU A 13 4.34 3.19 1.85
N HIS A 14 5.37 2.71 2.56
CA HIS A 14 6.49 1.94 1.97
C HIS A 14 6.72 0.58 2.62
N SER A 15 5.79 0.10 3.45
CA SER A 15 5.94 -1.18 4.14
C SER A 15 4.62 -1.78 4.57
N PHE A 16 4.58 -3.10 4.75
CA PHE A 16 3.51 -3.78 5.49
C PHE A 16 4.05 -5.04 6.17
N LYS A 17 3.37 -5.49 7.23
CA LYS A 17 3.71 -6.73 7.92
C LYS A 17 2.68 -7.81 7.64
N ILE A 18 3.19 -9.02 7.38
CA ILE A 18 2.41 -10.24 7.25
C ILE A 18 2.74 -11.22 8.38
N GLN A 19 1.79 -12.10 8.66
CA GLN A 19 1.91 -13.17 9.66
C GLN A 19 1.11 -14.38 9.19
N TRP A 20 1.49 -15.56 9.65
CA TRP A 20 0.86 -16.82 9.27
C TRP A 20 0.99 -17.85 10.40
N ASP A 21 0.21 -18.92 10.29
CA ASP A 21 0.32 -20.06 11.18
C ASP A 21 1.22 -21.15 10.58
N PRO A 22 2.02 -21.84 11.41
CA PRO A 22 2.81 -22.99 10.98
C PRO A 22 1.91 -24.15 10.51
N PRO A 23 2.42 -25.08 9.68
CA PRO A 23 1.66 -26.27 9.28
C PRO A 23 1.12 -27.07 10.48
N VAL A 24 -0.15 -27.48 10.41
CA VAL A 24 -0.83 -28.19 11.51
C VAL A 24 -0.29 -29.61 11.66
N GLY A 25 -0.18 -30.08 12.91
CA GLY A 25 0.11 -31.48 13.24
C GLY A 25 1.59 -31.87 13.24
N GLN A 26 2.51 -30.92 13.13
CA GLN A 26 3.95 -31.19 13.12
C GLN A 26 4.77 -30.27 14.05
N PRO A 27 4.47 -30.20 15.36
CA PRO A 27 5.13 -29.28 16.30
C PRO A 27 6.62 -29.59 16.55
N GLN A 28 7.07 -30.80 16.23
CA GLN A 28 8.48 -31.20 16.41
C GLN A 28 9.36 -30.92 15.19
N LEU A 29 8.78 -30.45 14.09
CA LEU A 29 9.52 -30.17 12.87
C LEU A 29 9.98 -28.72 12.82
N ASP A 30 11.26 -28.54 12.49
CA ASP A 30 11.88 -27.22 12.34
C ASP A 30 11.59 -26.70 10.92
N PHE A 31 10.55 -25.87 10.79
CA PHE A 31 10.18 -25.25 9.54
C PHE A 31 10.96 -23.96 9.28
N GLU A 32 11.27 -23.72 8.01
CA GLU A 32 11.73 -22.43 7.53
C GLU A 32 10.76 -21.90 6.47
N TYR A 33 10.65 -20.58 6.43
CA TYR A 33 9.73 -19.85 5.57
C TYR A 33 10.48 -18.91 4.65
N LYS A 34 10.03 -18.78 3.41
CA LYS A 34 10.55 -17.82 2.46
C LYS A 34 9.40 -16.90 2.01
N PRO A 35 9.24 -15.73 2.64
CA PRO A 35 8.29 -14.74 2.17
C PRO A 35 8.63 -14.29 0.76
N ALA A 36 7.61 -14.11 -0.07
CA ALA A 36 7.74 -13.63 -1.43
C ALA A 36 6.60 -12.67 -1.76
N PHE A 37 6.88 -11.73 -2.64
CA PHE A 37 5.90 -10.75 -3.08
C PHE A 37 6.14 -10.35 -4.54
N ARG A 38 5.11 -9.84 -5.17
CA ARG A 38 5.18 -9.18 -6.48
C ARG A 38 4.16 -8.06 -6.53
N GLU A 39 4.40 -7.05 -7.35
CA GLU A 39 3.34 -6.10 -7.72
C GLU A 39 2.21 -6.89 -8.40
N ALA A 40 0.95 -6.53 -8.15
CA ALA A 40 -0.20 -7.26 -8.69
C ALA A 40 -0.18 -7.32 -10.23
N THR A 41 0.38 -6.30 -10.86
CA THR A 41 0.59 -6.14 -12.31
C THR A 41 1.84 -6.85 -12.84
N ALA A 42 2.77 -7.26 -11.98
CA ALA A 42 4.01 -7.92 -12.37
C ALA A 42 3.87 -9.45 -12.35
N SER A 43 4.61 -10.14 -13.21
CA SER A 43 4.62 -11.62 -13.25
C SER A 43 5.68 -12.23 -12.33
N ASP A 44 6.81 -11.55 -12.15
CA ASP A 44 7.97 -12.09 -11.44
C ASP A 44 7.85 -11.94 -9.92
N TRP A 45 8.19 -13.03 -9.22
CA TRP A 45 8.21 -13.06 -7.76
C TRP A 45 9.56 -12.63 -7.18
N LEU A 46 9.53 -11.71 -6.22
CA LEU A 46 10.68 -11.32 -5.43
C LEU A 46 10.72 -12.13 -4.14
N ASN A 47 11.63 -13.09 -4.10
CA ASN A 47 11.81 -13.97 -2.95
C ASN A 47 12.75 -13.34 -1.91
N LYS A 48 12.40 -13.45 -0.63
CA LYS A 48 13.24 -13.03 0.49
C LYS A 48 14.11 -14.18 1.00
N THR A 49 14.88 -13.93 2.05
CA THR A 49 15.69 -14.96 2.71
C THR A 49 14.82 -15.94 3.49
N TRP A 50 15.38 -17.12 3.76
CA TRP A 50 14.75 -18.09 4.66
C TRP A 50 14.79 -17.58 6.10
N ILE A 51 13.66 -17.67 6.79
CA ILE A 51 13.47 -17.23 8.17
C ILE A 51 12.74 -18.30 8.98
N LYS A 52 12.88 -18.24 10.31
CA LYS A 52 12.15 -19.12 11.25
C LYS A 52 10.90 -18.48 11.82
N ASP A 53 10.83 -17.15 11.79
CA ASP A 53 9.69 -16.41 12.31
C ASP A 53 8.44 -16.65 11.47
N ASN A 54 7.30 -16.62 12.14
CA ASN A 54 5.98 -16.75 11.52
C ASN A 54 5.41 -15.40 11.05
N ASN A 55 6.27 -14.40 10.91
CA ASN A 55 5.92 -13.07 10.45
C ASN A 55 7.07 -12.43 9.68
N TYR A 56 6.74 -11.50 8.79
CA TYR A 56 7.73 -10.76 8.02
C TYR A 56 7.22 -9.36 7.67
N LYS A 57 8.12 -8.38 7.70
CA LYS A 57 7.86 -7.01 7.27
C LYS A 57 8.52 -6.77 5.91
N PHE A 58 7.72 -6.47 4.90
CA PHE A 58 8.23 -5.98 3.62
C PHE A 58 8.44 -4.47 3.73
N GLU A 59 9.56 -3.98 3.23
CA GLU A 59 9.95 -2.56 3.27
C GLU A 59 10.39 -2.11 1.88
N GLN A 60 10.58 -0.79 1.71
CA GLN A 60 10.99 -0.16 0.44
C GLN A 60 10.00 -0.44 -0.70
N LEU A 61 8.71 -0.47 -0.38
CA LEU A 61 7.62 -0.65 -1.34
C LEU A 61 7.20 0.68 -1.96
N LYS A 62 6.56 0.63 -3.14
CA LYS A 62 5.90 1.78 -3.75
C LYS A 62 4.62 2.10 -2.99
N SER A 63 4.32 3.38 -2.80
CA SER A 63 3.04 3.84 -2.24
C SER A 63 1.89 3.58 -3.21
N GLY A 64 0.66 3.48 -2.69
CA GLY A 64 -0.56 3.28 -3.47
C GLY A 64 -0.56 2.04 -4.37
N THR A 65 0.28 1.05 -4.07
CA THR A 65 0.56 -0.07 -4.97
C THR A 65 0.04 -1.38 -4.37
N ALA A 66 -0.70 -2.14 -5.16
CA ALA A 66 -1.18 -3.46 -4.77
C ALA A 66 -0.09 -4.52 -4.96
N TYR A 67 0.16 -5.29 -3.92
CA TYR A 67 1.12 -6.40 -3.90
C TYR A 67 0.41 -7.71 -3.63
N VAL A 68 0.77 -8.75 -4.38
CA VAL A 68 0.39 -10.13 -4.10
C VAL A 68 1.55 -10.78 -3.33
N VAL A 69 1.24 -11.37 -2.19
CA VAL A 69 2.22 -12.00 -1.30
C VAL A 69 1.93 -13.46 -1.08
N THR A 70 2.98 -14.23 -0.89
CA THR A 70 2.90 -15.64 -0.50
C THR A 70 4.10 -16.02 0.36
N VAL A 71 4.07 -17.23 0.94
CA VAL A 71 5.13 -17.74 1.79
C VAL A 71 5.41 -19.19 1.42
N TYR A 72 6.60 -19.44 0.89
CA TYR A 72 7.09 -20.81 0.68
C TYR A 72 7.50 -21.41 2.02
N THR A 73 7.38 -22.73 2.13
CA THR A 73 7.72 -23.46 3.37
C THR A 73 8.63 -24.64 3.03
N ARG A 74 9.61 -24.91 3.88
CA ARG A 74 10.43 -26.13 3.81
C ARG A 74 10.72 -26.66 5.21
N LEU A 75 11.13 -27.92 5.29
CA LEU A 75 11.73 -28.47 6.49
C LEU A 75 13.22 -28.12 6.50
N LYS A 76 13.78 -27.68 7.63
CA LYS A 76 15.22 -27.38 7.71
C LYS A 76 16.09 -28.61 7.39
N SER A 77 15.58 -29.81 7.69
CA SER A 77 16.26 -31.08 7.44
C SER A 77 16.18 -31.57 6.00
N HIS A 78 15.34 -30.98 5.15
CA HIS A 78 15.12 -31.43 3.77
C HIS A 78 15.19 -30.26 2.78
N PRO A 79 15.76 -30.46 1.58
CA PRO A 79 15.88 -29.39 0.60
C PRO A 79 14.55 -29.07 -0.12
N GLU A 80 13.55 -29.93 -0.02
CA GLU A 80 12.28 -29.80 -0.75
C GLU A 80 11.46 -28.60 -0.24
N VAL A 81 11.03 -27.77 -1.19
CA VAL A 81 10.23 -26.57 -0.93
C VAL A 81 8.79 -26.85 -1.33
N ALA A 82 7.87 -26.74 -0.38
CA ALA A 82 6.45 -26.88 -0.64
C ALA A 82 5.94 -25.72 -1.51
N SER A 83 5.08 -26.06 -2.48
CA SER A 83 4.37 -25.05 -3.26
C SER A 83 3.48 -24.19 -2.34
N PRO A 84 3.41 -22.87 -2.58
CA PRO A 84 2.57 -21.99 -1.81
C PRO A 84 1.08 -22.29 -2.07
N THR A 85 0.29 -22.33 -1.00
CA THR A 85 -1.16 -22.59 -1.06
C THR A 85 -2.00 -21.35 -0.75
N GLU A 86 -1.39 -20.33 -0.16
CA GLU A 86 -2.05 -19.12 0.33
C GLU A 86 -1.49 -17.90 -0.40
N PHE A 87 -2.39 -17.03 -0.85
CA PHE A 87 -2.05 -15.77 -1.50
C PHE A 87 -2.86 -14.65 -0.86
N LEU A 88 -2.20 -13.54 -0.61
CA LEU A 88 -2.82 -12.37 -0.01
C LEU A 88 -2.51 -11.15 -0.87
N THR A 89 -3.51 -10.29 -1.09
CA THR A 89 -3.32 -9.00 -1.73
C THR A 89 -3.36 -7.90 -0.69
N ILE A 90 -2.32 -7.08 -0.64
CA ILE A 90 -2.21 -5.92 0.25
C ILE A 90 -1.84 -4.70 -0.59
N THR A 91 -2.55 -3.59 -0.40
CA THR A 91 -2.22 -2.30 -1.01
C THR A 91 -1.54 -1.42 0.03
N THR A 92 -0.38 -0.86 -0.30
CA THR A 92 0.29 0.15 0.54
C THR A 92 -0.53 1.43 0.60
N GLU A 93 -0.28 2.24 1.63
CA GLU A 93 -0.97 3.53 1.74
C GLU A 93 -0.58 4.46 0.59
N TRP A 94 -1.50 5.37 0.24
CA TRP A 94 -1.25 6.40 -0.75
C TRP A 94 -0.40 7.50 -0.15
N GLU A 95 0.63 7.90 -0.88
CA GLU A 95 1.39 9.11 -0.54
C GLU A 95 0.49 10.33 -0.69
N ALA A 96 0.66 11.33 0.19
CA ALA A 96 -0.08 12.57 0.07
C ALA A 96 0.19 13.19 -1.31
N PRO A 97 -0.85 13.64 -2.03
CA PRO A 97 -0.65 14.28 -3.32
C PRO A 97 0.12 15.59 -3.15
N MET A 98 0.84 15.98 -4.20
CA MET A 98 1.49 17.28 -4.21
C MET A 98 0.45 18.40 -4.30
N TYR A 99 0.86 19.63 -3.97
CA TYR A 99 -0.02 20.79 -4.07
C TYR A 99 -0.34 21.13 -5.54
N PRO A 100 -1.55 21.67 -5.82
CA PRO A 100 -1.89 22.18 -7.15
C PRO A 100 -0.92 23.29 -7.58
N GLN A 101 -0.52 23.27 -8.84
CA GLN A 101 0.42 24.27 -9.38
C GLN A 101 -0.34 25.41 -10.05
N HIS A 102 0.30 26.58 -10.18
CA HIS A 102 -0.24 27.72 -10.94
C HIS A 102 -1.68 28.09 -10.55
N VAL A 103 -1.92 28.22 -9.24
CA VAL A 103 -3.21 28.67 -8.72
C VAL A 103 -3.39 30.14 -9.07
N HIS A 104 -4.36 30.43 -9.93
CA HIS A 104 -4.73 31.77 -10.36
C HIS A 104 -6.19 32.06 -9.99
N VAL A 105 -6.43 33.29 -9.56
CA VAL A 105 -7.76 33.79 -9.23
C VAL A 105 -8.04 34.99 -10.10
N ASN A 106 -9.11 34.92 -10.87
CA ASN A 106 -9.58 36.00 -11.73
C ASN A 106 -10.99 36.41 -11.32
N ILE A 107 -11.27 37.71 -11.30
CA ILE A 107 -12.64 38.20 -11.12
C ILE A 107 -13.39 37.92 -12.41
N TYR A 108 -14.36 37.02 -12.36
CA TYR A 108 -15.20 36.68 -13.51
C TYR A 108 -16.39 37.64 -13.59
N HIS A 109 -17.05 37.89 -12.46
CA HIS A 109 -18.13 38.88 -12.30
C HIS A 109 -18.15 39.48 -10.88
N ALA A 110 -19.00 40.48 -10.63
CA ALA A 110 -19.06 41.22 -9.37
C ALA A 110 -19.20 40.36 -8.10
N LYS A 111 -19.73 39.12 -8.20
CA LYS A 111 -19.86 38.17 -7.08
C LYS A 111 -19.25 36.80 -7.38
N HIS A 112 -18.54 36.65 -8.49
CA HIS A 112 -18.00 35.37 -8.93
C HIS A 112 -16.51 35.51 -9.23
N VAL A 113 -15.72 34.67 -8.58
CA VAL A 113 -14.30 34.49 -8.87
C VAL A 113 -14.12 33.18 -9.63
N LEU A 114 -13.27 33.21 -10.64
CA LEU A 114 -12.81 32.03 -11.34
C LEU A 114 -11.46 31.64 -10.72
N VAL A 115 -11.40 30.44 -10.16
CA VAL A 115 -10.17 29.84 -9.64
C VAL A 115 -9.72 28.77 -10.63
N THR A 116 -8.49 28.89 -11.12
CA THR A 116 -7.88 27.90 -12.03
C THR A 116 -6.57 27.42 -11.44
N TRP A 117 -6.27 26.14 -11.60
CA TRP A 117 -5.00 25.55 -11.20
C TRP A 117 -4.61 24.48 -12.19
N MET A 118 -3.34 24.11 -12.17
CA MET A 118 -2.83 22.91 -12.82
C MET A 118 -2.72 21.78 -11.82
N GLN A 119 -2.98 20.57 -12.31
CA GLN A 119 -2.83 19.33 -11.56
C GLN A 119 -1.42 19.23 -10.96
N PRO A 120 -1.27 18.64 -9.76
CA PRO A 120 0.04 18.40 -9.18
C PRO A 120 0.89 17.48 -10.05
N SER A 121 2.21 17.57 -9.94
CA SER A 121 3.13 16.68 -10.68
C SER A 121 2.99 15.20 -10.29
N ASN A 122 2.45 14.91 -9.11
CA ASN A 122 2.07 13.57 -8.68
C ASN A 122 0.56 13.52 -8.38
N MET A 123 -0.17 12.80 -9.23
CA MET A 123 -1.62 12.64 -9.18
C MET A 123 -2.08 11.42 -8.37
N ASN A 124 -1.16 10.64 -7.82
CA ASN A 124 -1.47 9.37 -7.19
C ASN A 124 -2.46 9.53 -6.03
N GLY A 125 -3.66 8.98 -6.19
CA GLY A 125 -4.68 8.95 -5.13
C GLY A 125 -5.48 10.25 -4.98
N ILE A 126 -5.37 11.21 -5.90
CA ILE A 126 -6.25 12.40 -5.90
C ILE A 126 -7.66 11.97 -6.30
N THR A 127 -8.65 12.39 -5.51
CA THR A 127 -10.08 12.14 -5.76
C THR A 127 -10.89 13.43 -5.89
N GLY A 128 -10.23 14.58 -5.74
CA GLY A 128 -10.82 15.91 -5.82
C GLY A 128 -10.00 16.98 -5.08
N TYR A 129 -10.47 18.21 -5.15
CA TYR A 129 -9.87 19.40 -4.53
C TYR A 129 -10.85 20.05 -3.54
N GLN A 130 -10.29 20.68 -2.50
CA GLN A 130 -11.03 21.58 -1.60
C GLN A 130 -10.47 22.99 -1.73
N ILE A 131 -11.33 23.93 -2.13
CA ILE A 131 -10.97 25.34 -2.29
C ILE A 131 -11.52 26.10 -1.09
N TYR A 132 -10.65 26.74 -0.31
CA TYR A 132 -11.03 27.54 0.85
C TYR A 132 -10.96 29.03 0.50
N PHE A 133 -11.96 29.82 0.90
CA PHE A 133 -12.01 31.27 0.67
C PHE A 133 -12.53 32.03 1.89
N SER A 134 -11.95 33.21 2.11
CA SER A 134 -12.26 34.13 3.20
C SER A 134 -12.16 35.58 2.71
N PRO A 135 -12.98 36.51 3.23
CA PRO A 135 -14.05 36.36 4.23
C PRO A 135 -15.29 35.61 3.68
N PRO A 136 -16.16 35.04 4.54
CA PRO A 136 -16.27 35.22 6.01
C PRO A 136 -15.33 34.33 6.86
N TYR A 137 -15.32 34.56 8.17
CA TYR A 137 -14.66 33.71 9.17
C TYR A 137 -15.70 32.90 9.97
N PRO A 138 -15.53 31.58 10.14
CA PRO A 138 -14.46 30.76 9.56
C PRO A 138 -14.56 30.67 8.02
N PRO A 139 -13.44 30.41 7.32
CA PRO A 139 -13.42 30.32 5.86
C PRO A 139 -14.44 29.32 5.34
N HIS A 140 -15.13 29.68 4.26
CA HIS A 140 -15.96 28.75 3.52
C HIS A 140 -15.09 27.90 2.59
N PHE A 141 -15.61 26.73 2.19
CA PHE A 141 -14.95 25.90 1.21
C PHE A 141 -15.93 25.31 0.18
N GLU A 142 -15.40 25.05 -1.01
CA GLU A 142 -16.07 24.28 -2.06
C GLU A 142 -15.29 23.00 -2.38
N LYS A 143 -16.00 21.91 -2.67
CA LYS A 143 -15.44 20.64 -3.11
C LYS A 143 -15.57 20.52 -4.62
N VAL A 144 -14.47 20.20 -5.27
CA VAL A 144 -14.41 19.94 -6.71
C VAL A 144 -13.98 18.49 -6.87
N GLN A 145 -14.81 17.65 -7.51
CA GLN A 145 -14.44 16.28 -7.84
C GLN A 145 -13.70 16.27 -9.18
N GLU A 146 -12.73 15.37 -9.33
CA GLU A 146 -12.16 15.04 -10.65
C GLU A 146 -13.06 14.12 -11.45
#